data_AF-A0A3B9QJX3-F1
#
_entry.id   AF-A0A3B9QJX3-F1
#
_cell.length_a   1.000
_cell.length_b   1.000
_cell.length_c   1.000
_cell.angle_alpha   90.00
_cell.angle_beta   90.00
_cell.angle_gamma   90.00
#
_symmetry.space_group_name_H-M   'P 1'
#
loop_
_entity.id
_entity.type
_entity.pdbx_description
1 polymer ?
#
loop_
_entity_poly.entity_id
_entity_poly.type
_entity_poly.pdbx_seq_one_letter_code
_entity_poly.pdbx_strand_id
1 'polypeptide(L)'
;MKVAMNRSEHIAGLEVERLTPPDIEYFFRTLHSRVPKSTGESTQPVLDQLRLRLRNLALALGEITAKQTATTDVQDVLDAISYRLERMKRREWRTRIDGLSVLKRLRSEVGEISADLHEIATG
;
A
#
# COMPACT_ATOMS: atom_id res chain seq x y z
N MET A 1 -23.99 8.12 22.32
CA MET A 1 -22.94 8.75 21.50
C MET A 1 -22.38 7.68 20.57
N LYS A 2 -22.60 7.80 19.25
CA LYS A 2 -21.99 6.91 18.25
C LYS A 2 -20.51 7.26 18.20
N VAL A 3 -19.65 6.38 18.71
CA VAL A 3 -18.21 6.45 18.47
C VAL A 3 -18.02 6.36 16.96
N ALA A 4 -17.44 7.40 16.36
CA ALA A 4 -17.03 7.34 14.97
C ALA A 4 -15.92 6.28 14.87
N MET A 5 -16.29 5.06 14.46
CA MET A 5 -15.32 4.04 14.07
C MET A 5 -14.53 4.59 12.89
N ASN A 6 -13.21 4.63 13.02
CA ASN A 6 -12.36 5.07 11.94
C ASN A 6 -12.39 4.00 10.83
N ARG A 7 -12.38 4.44 9.57
CA ARG A 7 -12.46 3.60 8.34
C ARG A 7 -11.46 2.43 8.33
N SER A 8 -10.34 2.58 9.04
CA SER A 8 -9.29 1.58 9.24
C SER A 8 -9.68 0.40 10.13
N GLU A 9 -10.69 0.53 11.00
CA GLU A 9 -11.13 -0.54 11.91
C GLU A 9 -12.12 -1.53 11.26
N HIS A 10 -12.76 -1.19 10.14
CA HIS A 10 -13.67 -2.13 9.47
C HIS A 10 -12.93 -3.25 8.71
N ILE A 11 -11.62 -3.10 8.49
CA ILE A 11 -10.72 -4.10 7.90
C ILE A 11 -9.86 -4.74 8.99
N ALA A 12 -10.31 -4.65 10.25
CA ALA A 12 -9.70 -5.26 11.42
C ALA A 12 -9.90 -6.80 11.51
N GLY A 13 -9.99 -7.48 10.36
CA GLY A 13 -9.72 -8.92 10.28
C GLY A 13 -8.24 -9.22 10.03
N LEU A 14 -7.46 -8.24 9.56
CA LEU A 14 -6.01 -8.34 9.44
C LEU A 14 -5.41 -7.70 10.67
N GLU A 15 -4.71 -8.49 11.49
CA GLU A 15 -3.84 -7.94 12.53
C GLU A 15 -2.63 -7.28 11.84
N VAL A 16 -2.85 -6.11 11.24
CA VAL A 16 -1.88 -5.41 10.39
C VAL A 16 -0.56 -5.16 11.15
N GLU A 17 -0.65 -4.93 12.46
CA GLU A 17 0.50 -4.80 13.35
C GLU A 17 1.34 -6.08 13.46
N ARG A 18 0.75 -7.25 13.19
CA ARG A 18 1.42 -8.56 13.21
C ARG A 18 2.00 -8.95 11.86
N LEU A 19 1.71 -8.23 10.77
CA LEU A 19 2.26 -8.53 9.45
C LEU A 19 3.78 -8.56 9.50
N THR A 20 4.34 -9.69 9.13
CA THR A 20 5.78 -9.89 9.00
C THR A 20 6.26 -9.34 7.65
N PRO A 21 7.58 -9.13 7.46
CA PRO A 21 8.09 -8.70 6.15
C PRO A 21 7.66 -9.61 4.98
N PRO A 22 7.68 -10.96 5.10
CA PRO A 22 7.12 -11.84 4.07
C PRO A 22 5.63 -11.60 3.76
N ASP A 23 4.80 -11.28 4.76
CA ASP A 23 3.38 -11.01 4.54
C ASP A 23 3.18 -9.73 3.73
N ILE A 24 4.02 -8.72 3.99
CA ILE A 24 4.02 -7.45 3.26
C ILE A 24 4.49 -7.67 1.82
N GLU A 25 5.61 -8.37 1.62
CA GLU A 25 6.10 -8.74 0.29
C GLU A 25 5.01 -9.48 -0.52
N TYR A 26 4.36 -10.46 0.10
CA TYR A 26 3.28 -11.21 -0.52
C TYR A 26 2.10 -10.31 -0.89
N PHE A 27 1.67 -9.43 0.02
CA PHE A 27 0.59 -8.49 -0.24
C PHE A 27 0.86 -7.67 -1.51
N PHE A 28 2.02 -7.02 -1.61
CA PHE A 28 2.36 -6.17 -2.76
C PHE A 28 2.48 -6.97 -4.06
N ARG A 29 3.04 -8.18 -4.03
CA ARG A 29 3.07 -9.07 -5.20
C ARG A 29 1.67 -9.40 -5.73
N THR A 30 0.67 -9.54 -4.86
CA THR A 30 -0.71 -9.84 -5.28
C THR A 30 -1.48 -8.62 -5.77
N LEU A 31 -1.02 -7.39 -5.49
CA LEU A 31 -1.75 -6.16 -5.85
C LEU A 31 -1.91 -5.96 -7.35
N HIS A 32 -0.96 -6.40 -8.17
CA HIS A 32 -1.06 -6.30 -9.63
C HIS A 32 -2.38 -6.84 -10.17
N SER A 33 -2.86 -7.96 -9.61
CA SER A 33 -4.12 -8.60 -10.02
C SER A 33 -5.37 -7.97 -9.40
N ARG A 34 -5.21 -7.15 -8.36
CA ARG A 34 -6.31 -6.63 -7.53
C ARG A 34 -6.61 -5.16 -7.78
N VAL A 35 -5.63 -4.38 -8.24
CA VAL A 35 -5.81 -2.95 -8.57
C VAL A 35 -6.46 -2.85 -9.95
N PRO A 36 -7.71 -2.36 -10.05
CA PRO A 36 -8.37 -2.27 -11.35
C PRO A 36 -7.79 -1.14 -12.20
N LYS A 37 -7.79 -1.33 -13.53
CA LYS A 37 -7.35 -0.30 -14.49
C LYS A 37 -8.37 0.85 -14.61
N SER A 38 -9.63 0.58 -14.34
CA SER A 38 -10.74 1.54 -14.37
C SER A 38 -11.84 1.05 -13.43
N THR A 39 -12.68 1.96 -12.96
CA THR A 39 -13.85 1.63 -12.15
C THR A 39 -15.03 2.52 -12.55
N GLY A 40 -16.19 2.36 -11.92
CA GLY A 40 -17.37 3.21 -12.14
C GLY A 40 -17.13 4.66 -11.69
N GLU A 41 -17.94 5.61 -12.19
CA GLU A 41 -17.81 7.04 -11.84
C GLU A 41 -17.89 7.29 -10.32
N SER A 42 -18.72 6.52 -9.61
CA SER A 42 -18.89 6.60 -8.15
C SER A 42 -17.63 6.23 -7.36
N THR A 43 -16.82 5.28 -7.85
CA THR A 43 -15.62 4.78 -7.17
C THR A 43 -14.32 5.26 -7.80
N GLN A 44 -14.39 6.03 -8.89
CA GLN A 44 -13.22 6.62 -9.56
C GLN A 44 -12.35 7.48 -8.61
N PRO A 45 -12.92 8.30 -7.71
CA PRO A 45 -12.12 9.05 -6.74
C PRO A 45 -11.31 8.15 -5.79
N VAL A 46 -11.86 6.99 -5.41
CA VAL A 46 -11.19 6.01 -4.54
C VAL A 46 -10.03 5.33 -5.27
N LEU A 47 -10.24 5.00 -6.55
CA LEU A 47 -9.17 4.45 -7.39
C LEU A 47 -8.03 5.46 -7.59
N ASP A 48 -8.34 6.74 -7.75
CA ASP A 48 -7.32 7.79 -7.87
C ASP A 48 -6.57 8.02 -6.54
N GLN A 49 -7.27 7.94 -5.41
CA GLN A 49 -6.65 7.94 -4.08
C GLN A 49 -5.69 6.75 -3.89
N LEU A 50 -6.11 5.53 -4.27
CA LEU A 50 -5.29 4.33 -4.23
C LEU A 50 -4.01 4.50 -5.07
N ARG A 51 -4.15 5.00 -6.30
CA ARG A 51 -3.00 5.26 -7.21
C ARG A 51 -2.03 6.28 -6.61
N LEU A 52 -2.55 7.36 -6.02
CA LEU A 52 -1.74 8.37 -5.35
C LEU A 52 -0.99 7.78 -4.15
N ARG A 53 -1.66 6.95 -3.35
CA ARG A 53 -1.08 6.28 -2.19
C ARG A 53 0.08 5.37 -2.58
N LEU A 54 -0.09 4.55 -3.62
CA LEU A 54 0.96 3.69 -4.17
C LEU A 54 2.17 4.50 -4.64
N ARG A 55 1.95 5.62 -5.35
CA ARG A 55 3.04 6.52 -5.79
C ARG A 55 3.78 7.15 -4.62
N ASN A 56 3.05 7.63 -3.60
CA ASN A 56 3.66 8.20 -2.39
C ASN A 56 4.44 7.16 -1.60
N LEU A 57 4.01 5.90 -1.63
CA LEU A 57 4.76 4.80 -1.03
C LEU A 57 6.06 4.54 -1.80
N ALA A 58 6.00 4.38 -3.12
CA ALA A 58 7.19 4.20 -3.96
C ALA A 58 8.20 5.35 -3.81
N LEU A 59 7.72 6.59 -3.76
CA LEU A 59 8.54 7.79 -3.51
C LEU A 59 9.29 7.69 -2.17
N ALA A 60 8.58 7.34 -1.11
CA ALA A 60 9.17 7.23 0.23
C ALA A 60 10.13 6.04 0.38
N LEU A 61 9.94 4.99 -0.42
CA LEU A 61 10.87 3.86 -0.51
C LEU A 61 12.11 4.18 -1.35
N GLY A 62 12.09 5.30 -2.08
CA GLY A 62 13.19 5.76 -2.94
C GLY A 62 13.20 5.15 -4.34
N GLU A 63 12.10 4.50 -4.75
CA GLU A 63 12.03 3.75 -6.01
C GLU A 63 11.65 4.63 -7.21
N ILE A 64 10.92 5.71 -6.95
CA ILE A 64 10.60 6.72 -7.96
C ILE A 64 10.96 8.10 -7.44
N THR A 65 11.26 9.02 -8.34
CA THR A 65 11.50 10.42 -8.00
C THR A 65 10.21 11.24 -8.06
N ALA A 66 10.18 12.38 -7.37
CA ALA A 66 9.04 13.29 -7.42
C ALA A 66 8.69 13.79 -8.84
N LYS A 67 9.64 13.74 -9.78
CA LYS A 67 9.42 14.10 -11.19
C LYS A 67 8.72 12.99 -11.98
N GLN A 68 8.81 11.74 -11.53
CA GLN A 68 8.24 10.56 -12.19
C GLN A 68 6.81 10.25 -11.71
N THR A 69 6.39 10.78 -10.56
CA THR A 69 5.09 10.43 -9.94
C THR A 69 3.87 10.68 -10.83
N ALA A 70 3.88 11.73 -11.66
CA ALA A 70 2.74 12.09 -12.50
C ALA A 70 2.60 11.23 -13.77
N THR A 71 3.68 10.64 -14.27
CA THR A 71 3.73 9.96 -15.57
C THR A 71 3.90 8.45 -15.47
N THR A 72 4.23 7.93 -14.28
CA THR A 72 4.48 6.50 -14.08
C THR A 72 3.16 5.75 -13.98
N ASP A 73 3.03 4.68 -14.78
CA ASP A 73 1.90 3.76 -14.72
C ASP A 73 1.82 3.10 -13.33
N VAL A 74 0.62 2.81 -12.85
CA VAL A 74 0.45 2.21 -11.52
C VAL A 74 1.08 0.82 -11.43
N GLN A 75 1.16 0.08 -12.54
CA GLN A 75 1.82 -1.22 -12.59
C GLN A 75 3.33 -1.08 -12.40
N ASP A 76 3.96 -0.12 -13.10
CA ASP A 76 5.40 0.17 -12.91
C ASP A 76 5.71 0.59 -11.47
N VAL A 77 4.80 1.34 -10.84
CA VAL A 77 4.89 1.71 -9.41
C VAL A 77 4.85 0.46 -8.52
N LEU A 78 3.94 -0.48 -8.78
CA LEU A 78 3.82 -1.72 -8.02
C LEU A 78 5.02 -2.65 -8.20
N ASP A 79 5.57 -2.74 -9.42
CA ASP A 79 6.78 -3.50 -9.71
C ASP A 79 7.98 -2.93 -8.94
N ALA A 80 8.12 -1.61 -8.92
CA ALA A 80 9.20 -0.94 -8.21
C ALA A 80 9.10 -1.15 -6.69
N ILE A 81 7.88 -1.04 -6.12
CA ILE A 81 7.65 -1.36 -4.70
C ILE A 81 8.01 -2.83 -4.42
N SER A 82 7.51 -3.77 -5.22
CA SER A 82 7.75 -5.21 -5.03
C SER A 82 9.25 -5.52 -5.07
N TYR A 83 9.96 -4.97 -6.05
CA TYR A 83 11.40 -5.12 -6.19
C TYR A 83 12.18 -4.58 -4.99
N ARG A 84 11.79 -3.43 -4.45
CA ARG A 84 12.41 -2.86 -3.25
C ARG A 84 12.24 -3.76 -2.04
N LEU A 85 11.01 -4.25 -1.84
CA LEU A 85 10.67 -5.12 -0.71
C LEU A 85 11.49 -6.42 -0.77
N GLU A 86 11.58 -7.05 -1.95
CA GLU A 86 12.39 -8.26 -2.14
C GLU A 86 13.89 -8.04 -1.85
N ARG A 87 14.41 -6.86 -2.17
CA ARG A 87 15.81 -6.49 -1.91
C ARG A 87 16.08 -6.08 -0.46
N MET A 88 15.05 -5.74 0.31
CA MET A 88 15.21 -5.43 1.72
C MET A 88 15.55 -6.70 2.50
N LYS A 89 16.77 -6.75 3.04
CA LYS A 89 17.22 -7.91 3.82
C LYS A 89 16.47 -7.99 5.15
N ARG A 90 16.23 -9.22 5.67
CA ARG A 90 15.61 -9.45 7.00
C ARG A 90 16.20 -8.62 8.14
N ARG A 91 17.50 -8.30 8.07
CA ARG A 91 18.19 -7.44 9.05
C ARG A 91 17.79 -5.97 8.90
N GLU A 92 17.66 -5.46 7.68
CA GLU A 92 17.17 -4.09 7.41
C GLU A 92 15.76 -3.92 7.93
N TRP A 93 14.89 -4.92 7.74
CA TRP A 93 13.55 -4.97 8.30
C TRP A 93 13.48 -4.89 9.84
N ARG A 94 14.51 -5.39 10.55
CA ARG A 94 14.45 -5.62 12.02
C ARG A 94 15.36 -4.74 12.88
N THR A 95 16.43 -4.15 12.34
CA THR A 95 17.55 -3.66 13.19
C THR A 95 17.97 -2.20 13.01
N ARG A 96 17.42 -1.45 12.05
CA ARG A 96 17.63 0.00 11.95
C ARG A 96 16.37 0.74 12.39
N ILE A 97 16.53 1.90 13.03
CA ILE A 97 15.41 2.81 13.36
C ILE A 97 14.58 3.08 12.09
N ASP A 98 15.26 3.27 10.96
CA ASP A 98 14.65 3.42 9.63
C ASP A 98 13.93 2.16 9.16
N GLY A 99 14.43 0.97 9.50
CA GLY A 99 13.80 -0.30 9.15
C GLY A 99 12.48 -0.55 9.90
N LEU A 100 12.46 -0.24 11.19
CA LEU A 100 11.25 -0.34 12.02
C LEU A 100 10.21 0.72 11.63
N SER A 101 10.64 1.94 11.29
CA SER A 101 9.74 3.00 10.81
C SER A 101 9.17 2.66 9.43
N VAL A 102 9.98 2.10 8.52
CA VAL A 102 9.52 1.59 7.22
C VAL A 102 8.52 0.45 7.39
N LEU A 103 8.80 -0.53 8.25
CA LEU A 103 7.88 -1.63 8.52
C LEU A 103 6.55 -1.13 9.09
N LYS A 104 6.58 -0.21 10.05
CA LYS A 104 5.37 0.42 10.62
C LYS A 104 4.58 1.18 9.55
N ARG A 105 5.26 1.93 8.68
CA ARG A 105 4.62 2.65 7.57
C ARG A 105 3.95 1.68 6.60
N LEU A 106 4.66 0.65 6.16
CA LEU A 106 4.14 -0.35 5.23
C LEU A 106 2.92 -1.06 5.78
N ARG A 107 2.92 -1.41 7.08
CA ARG A 107 1.74 -1.93 7.76
C ARG A 107 0.56 -0.97 7.64
N SER A 108 0.74 0.30 8.00
CA SER A 108 -0.31 1.32 7.86
C SER A 108 -0.83 1.40 6.42
N GLU A 109 0.07 1.43 5.42
CA GLU A 109 -0.33 1.51 4.01
C GLU A 109 -1.07 0.25 3.54
N VAL A 110 -0.70 -0.95 4.01
CA VAL A 110 -1.44 -2.20 3.69
C VAL A 110 -2.90 -2.11 4.15
N GLY A 111 -3.14 -1.58 5.35
CA GLY A 111 -4.49 -1.38 5.88
C GLY A 111 -5.30 -0.42 5.01
N GLU A 112 -4.71 0.72 4.66
CA GLU A 112 -5.37 1.74 3.85
C GLU A 112 -5.61 1.28 2.40
N ILE A 113 -4.62 0.64 1.76
CA ILE A 113 -4.76 0.08 0.41
C ILE A 113 -5.86 -0.98 0.40
N SER A 114 -5.94 -1.81 1.43
CA SER A 114 -7.01 -2.82 1.54
C SER A 114 -8.39 -2.17 1.64
N ALA A 115 -8.49 -1.00 2.28
CA ALA A 115 -9.72 -0.22 2.37
C ALA A 115 -10.15 0.36 1.04
N ASP A 116 -9.21 1.01 0.36
CA ASP A 116 -9.48 1.57 -0.95
C ASP A 116 -9.93 0.46 -1.93
N LEU A 117 -9.26 -0.71 -1.90
CA LEU A 117 -9.64 -1.87 -2.73
C LEU A 117 -11.01 -2.45 -2.36
N HIS A 118 -11.33 -2.56 -1.08
CA HIS A 118 -12.63 -3.07 -0.65
C HIS A 118 -13.76 -2.15 -1.09
N GLU A 119 -13.59 -0.84 -0.89
CA GLU A 119 -14.59 0.16 -1.28
C GLU A 119 -14.82 0.18 -2.79
N ILE A 120 -13.76 0.08 -3.60
CA ILE A 120 -13.86 -0.05 -5.06
C ILE A 120 -14.63 -1.33 -5.45
N ALA A 121 -14.47 -2.43 -4.70
CA ALA A 121 -15.15 -3.68 -4.99
C ALA A 121 -16.63 -3.69 -4.57
N THR A 122 -17.02 -2.86 -3.59
CA THR A 122 -18.38 -2.85 -3.03
C THR A 122 -19.26 -1.67 -3.44
N GLY A 123 -18.65 -0.58 -3.94
CA GLY A 123 -19.34 0.64 -4.37
C GLY A 123 -19.53 0.72 -5.88
#